data_AF-A0A7Y3M8R0-F1
#
_entry.id   AF-A0A7Y3M8R0-F1
#
_cell.length_a   1.000
_cell.length_b   1.000
_cell.length_c   1.000
_cell.angle_alpha   90.00
_cell.angle_beta   90.00
_cell.angle_gamma   90.00
#
_symmetry.space_group_name_H-M   'P 1'
#
loop_
_entity.id
_entity.type
_entity.pdbx_description
1 polymer ?
#
loop_
_entity_poly.entity_id
_entity_poly.type
_entity_poly.pdbx_seq_one_letter_code
_entity_poly.pdbx_strand_id
1 'polypeptide(L)'
;MNPAKVAEATEAANAVMEATRKETGCLSYTFSRDLSQDGLFHIFEEWESQAALDAHFKAPHMATFQKAMGGFDVQEIKVNRYQVSQVDKLLG
;
A
#
# COMPACT_ATOMS: atom_id res chain seq x y z
N MET A 1 -1.38 6.70 -12.59
CA MET A 1 -1.38 5.57 -13.55
C MET A 1 -2.39 5.83 -14.66
N ASN A 2 -2.47 5.00 -15.70
CA ASN A 2 -3.50 5.16 -16.75
C ASN A 2 -4.92 5.02 -16.13
N PRO A 3 -5.83 6.01 -16.28
CA PRO A 3 -7.17 5.93 -15.71
C PRO A 3 -7.98 4.71 -16.17
N ALA A 4 -7.74 4.19 -17.38
CA ALA A 4 -8.39 2.98 -17.87
C ALA A 4 -8.00 1.72 -17.07
N LYS A 5 -6.90 1.77 -16.31
CA LYS A 5 -6.38 0.68 -15.49
C LYS A 5 -6.84 0.71 -14.04
N VAL A 6 -7.64 1.70 -13.64
CA VAL A 6 -8.06 1.91 -12.25
C VAL A 6 -8.83 0.70 -11.69
N ALA A 7 -9.69 0.05 -12.47
CA ALA A 7 -10.44 -1.12 -12.00
C ALA A 7 -9.49 -2.30 -11.67
N GLU A 8 -8.64 -2.67 -12.62
CA GLU A 8 -7.63 -3.73 -12.47
C GLU A 8 -6.66 -3.43 -11.32
N ALA A 9 -6.23 -2.17 -11.20
CA ALA A 9 -5.37 -1.72 -10.11
C ALA A 9 -6.07 -1.77 -8.74
N THR A 10 -7.37 -1.46 -8.68
CA THR A 10 -8.16 -1.56 -7.45
C THR A 10 -8.26 -3.01 -6.98
N GLU A 11 -8.47 -3.95 -7.89
CA GLU A 11 -8.50 -5.39 -7.57
C GLU A 11 -7.15 -5.87 -7.03
N ALA A 12 -6.04 -5.51 -7.70
CA ALA A 12 -4.70 -5.86 -7.25
C ALA A 12 -4.36 -5.22 -5.88
N ALA A 13 -4.73 -3.96 -5.68
CA ALA A 13 -4.56 -3.23 -4.42
C ALA A 13 -5.35 -3.88 -3.27
N ASN A 14 -6.60 -4.29 -3.52
CA ASN A 14 -7.40 -5.01 -2.53
C ASN A 14 -6.77 -6.37 -2.18
N ALA A 15 -6.31 -7.13 -3.17
CA ALA A 15 -5.72 -8.44 -2.94
C ALA A 15 -4.43 -8.36 -2.09
N VAL A 16 -3.53 -7.41 -2.41
CA VAL A 16 -2.30 -7.22 -1.63
C VAL A 16 -2.62 -6.71 -0.22
N MET A 17 -3.54 -5.76 -0.10
CA MET A 17 -3.97 -5.20 1.19
C MET A 17 -4.52 -6.27 2.14
N GLU A 18 -5.41 -7.14 1.66
CA GLU A 18 -5.98 -8.23 2.45
C GLU A 18 -4.95 -9.30 2.83
N ALA A 19 -3.91 -9.50 2.03
CA ALA A 19 -2.80 -10.37 2.36
C ALA A 19 -1.88 -9.74 3.41
N THR A 20 -1.53 -8.47 3.24
CA THR A 20 -0.60 -7.75 4.11
C THR A 20 -1.17 -7.52 5.51
N ARG A 21 -2.47 -7.28 5.63
CA ARG A 21 -3.17 -7.18 6.93
C ARG A 21 -3.08 -8.43 7.80
N LYS A 22 -2.71 -9.58 7.22
CA LYS A 22 -2.53 -10.85 7.95
C LYS A 22 -1.08 -11.05 8.42
N GLU A 23 -0.16 -10.17 8.02
CA GLU A 23 1.23 -10.25 8.42
C GLU A 23 1.43 -9.88 9.88
N THR A 24 2.31 -10.60 10.55
CA THR A 24 2.73 -10.26 11.90
C THR A 24 3.43 -8.90 11.91
N GLY A 25 2.98 -8.01 12.79
CA GLY A 25 3.53 -6.65 12.92
C GLY A 25 2.96 -5.64 11.93
N CYS A 26 2.03 -6.01 11.05
CA CYS A 26 1.23 -5.05 10.28
C CYS A 26 0.14 -4.46 11.20
N LEU A 27 0.24 -3.17 11.52
CA LEU A 27 -0.73 -2.47 12.36
C LEU A 27 -1.85 -1.83 11.51
N SER A 28 -1.46 -1.20 10.40
CA SER A 28 -2.36 -0.63 9.40
C SER A 28 -1.76 -0.85 8.02
N TYR A 29 -2.61 -1.17 7.04
CA TYR A 29 -2.23 -1.19 5.64
C TYR A 29 -3.47 -0.90 4.81
N THR A 30 -3.47 0.24 4.12
CA THR A 30 -4.63 0.75 3.40
C THR A 30 -4.23 1.42 2.11
N PHE A 31 -4.82 0.95 1.01
CA PHE A 31 -4.89 1.73 -0.22
C PHE A 31 -6.14 2.60 -0.22
N SER A 32 -6.00 3.84 -0.69
CA SER A 32 -7.13 4.72 -0.97
C SER A 32 -6.96 5.37 -2.34
N ARG A 33 -8.07 5.70 -2.99
CA ARG A 33 -8.06 6.46 -4.24
C ARG A 33 -8.09 7.95 -3.92
N ASP A 34 -7.33 8.73 -4.68
CA ASP A 34 -7.47 10.18 -4.63
C ASP A 34 -8.82 10.60 -5.23
N LEU A 35 -9.49 11.56 -4.59
CA LEU A 35 -10.79 12.08 -5.04
C LEU A 35 -10.66 13.14 -6.13
N SER A 36 -9.50 13.77 -6.26
CA SER A 36 -9.22 14.88 -7.16
C SER A 36 -8.39 14.48 -8.39
N GLN A 37 -7.67 13.36 -8.32
CA GLN A 37 -6.86 12.84 -9.41
C GLN A 37 -7.18 11.37 -9.72
N ASP A 38 -7.84 11.16 -10.85
CA ASP A 38 -8.09 9.81 -11.35
C ASP A 38 -6.78 9.07 -11.65
N GLY A 39 -6.72 7.81 -11.22
CA GLY A 39 -5.53 6.99 -11.37
C GLY A 39 -4.42 7.28 -10.35
N LEU A 40 -4.66 8.14 -9.34
CA LEU A 40 -3.79 8.26 -8.18
C LEU A 40 -4.33 7.38 -7.03
N PHE A 41 -3.42 6.56 -6.49
CA PHE A 41 -3.66 5.78 -5.29
C PHE A 41 -2.67 6.25 -4.22
N HIS A 42 -3.17 6.38 -3.00
CA HIS A 42 -2.36 6.56 -1.81
C HIS A 42 -2.24 5.23 -1.08
N ILE A 43 -1.10 5.03 -0.44
CA ILE A 43 -0.87 3.93 0.47
C ILE A 43 -0.51 4.50 1.84
N PHE A 44 -1.14 3.95 2.87
CA PHE A 44 -0.80 4.21 4.26
C PHE A 44 -0.47 2.88 4.93
N GLU A 45 0.69 2.83 5.59
CA GLU A 45 1.18 1.66 6.27
C GLU A 45 1.70 2.02 7.66
N GLU A 46 1.37 1.20 8.65
CA GLU A 46 1.92 1.26 10.00
C GLU A 46 2.45 -0.12 10.37
N TRP A 47 3.70 -0.15 10.83
CA TRP A 47 4.41 -1.38 11.14
C TRP A 47 4.96 -1.31 12.56
N GLU A 48 4.83 -2.42 13.30
CA GLU A 48 5.32 -2.56 14.67
C GLU A 48 6.84 -2.40 14.76
N SER A 49 7.57 -2.82 13.72
CA SER A 49 9.03 -2.75 13.68
C SER A 49 9.60 -2.73 12.27
N GLN A 50 10.87 -2.34 12.16
CA GLN A 50 11.63 -2.46 10.92
C GLN A 50 11.70 -3.91 10.42
N ALA A 51 11.82 -4.88 11.33
CA ALA A 51 11.91 -6.29 10.96
C ALA A 51 10.62 -6.80 10.31
N ALA A 52 9.46 -6.33 10.79
CA ALA A 52 8.17 -6.65 10.18
C ALA A 52 8.07 -6.06 8.75
N LEU A 53 8.45 -4.79 8.58
CA LEU A 53 8.49 -4.14 7.28
C LEU A 53 9.47 -4.82 6.30
N ASP A 54 10.64 -5.26 6.79
CA ASP A 54 11.63 -5.97 5.96
C ASP A 54 11.12 -7.36 5.53
N ALA A 55 10.32 -8.02 6.37
CA ALA A 55 9.66 -9.27 6.03
C ALA A 55 8.55 -9.07 4.99
N HIS A 56 7.78 -7.98 5.11
CA HIS A 56 6.75 -7.59 4.16
C HIS A 56 7.30 -7.45 2.73
N PHE A 57 8.41 -6.74 2.55
CA PHE A 57 9.04 -6.60 1.22
C PHE A 57 9.48 -7.93 0.58
N LYS A 58 9.59 -9.01 1.36
CA LYS A 58 9.96 -10.35 0.89
C LYS A 58 8.75 -11.28 0.75
N ALA A 59 7.56 -10.83 1.13
CA ALA A 59 6.37 -11.67 1.14
C ALA A 59 5.93 -12.04 -0.30
N PRO A 60 5.44 -13.27 -0.54
CA PRO A 60 5.05 -13.70 -1.89
C PRO A 60 3.98 -12.83 -2.57
N HIS A 61 3.05 -12.26 -1.79
CA HIS A 61 2.01 -11.39 -2.35
C HIS A 61 2.60 -10.06 -2.88
N MET A 62 3.74 -9.60 -2.36
CA MET A 62 4.43 -8.42 -2.88
C MET A 62 5.02 -8.66 -4.27
N ALA A 63 5.59 -9.85 -4.51
CA ALA A 63 6.04 -10.22 -5.85
C ALA A 63 4.86 -10.30 -6.85
N THR A 64 3.73 -10.85 -6.43
CA THR A 64 2.50 -10.88 -7.23
C THR A 64 2.00 -9.47 -7.54
N PHE A 65 1.96 -8.59 -6.53
CA PHE A 65 1.52 -7.21 -6.69
C PHE A 65 2.47 -6.41 -7.60
N GLN A 66 3.78 -6.55 -7.42
CA GLN A 66 4.78 -5.91 -8.28
C GLN A 66 4.63 -6.32 -9.75
N LYS A 67 4.35 -7.60 -10.00
CA LYS A 67 4.06 -8.09 -11.36
C LYS A 67 2.81 -7.44 -11.94
N ALA A 68 1.74 -7.32 -11.15
CA ALA A 68 0.51 -6.66 -11.58
C ALA A 68 0.72 -5.17 -11.90
N MET A 69 1.49 -4.46 -11.07
CA MET A 69 1.83 -3.04 -11.28
C MET A 69 2.49 -2.77 -12.64
N GLY A 70 3.25 -3.72 -13.17
CA GLY A 70 3.85 -3.61 -14.51
C GLY A 70 2.82 -3.45 -15.65
N GLY A 71 1.54 -3.81 -15.43
CA GLY A 71 0.46 -3.68 -16.40
C GLY A 71 -0.39 -2.41 -16.28
N PHE A 72 -0.10 -1.53 -15.32
CA PHE A 72 -0.94 -0.36 -15.01
C PHE A 72 -0.43 0.98 -15.59
N ASP A 73 0.67 0.97 -16.34
CA ASP A 73 1.33 2.18 -16.86
C ASP A 73 1.62 3.21 -15.76
N VAL A 74 2.22 2.75 -14.66
CA VAL A 74 2.57 3.61 -13.52
C VAL A 74 3.63 4.63 -13.96
N GLN A 75 3.30 5.91 -13.84
CA GLN A 75 4.16 7.02 -14.26
C GLN A 75 5.15 7.44 -13.16
N GLU A 76 4.73 7.36 -11.90
CA GLU A 76 5.52 7.75 -10.74
C GLU A 76 5.13 6.88 -9.55
N ILE A 77 6.12 6.55 -8.72
CA ILE A 77 5.93 5.97 -7.38
C ILE A 77 6.73 6.82 -6.42
N LYS A 78 6.06 7.35 -5.39
CA LYS A 78 6.68 8.10 -4.31
C LYS A 78 6.17 7.57 -2.98
N VAL A 79 7.06 6.93 -2.22
CA VAL A 79 6.77 6.40 -0.89
C VAL A 79 7.80 6.96 0.08
N ASN A 80 7.34 7.61 1.12
CA ASN A 80 8.19 8.16 2.19
C ASN A 80 7.88 7.41 3.48
N ARG A 81 8.91 7.19 4.30
CA ARG A 81 8.77 6.61 5.63
C ARG A 81 9.03 7.67 6.69
N TYR A 82 8.15 7.72 7.69
CA TYR A 82 8.31 8.55 8.87
C TYR A 82 8.43 7.64 10.09
N GLN A 83 9.41 7.93 10.96
CA GLN A 83 9.48 7.30 12.28
C GLN A 83 8.65 8.14 13.25
N VAL A 84 7.68 7.50 13.90
CA VAL A 84 6.72 8.18 14.77
C VAL A 84 7.05 7.83 16.22
N SER A 85 7.36 8.85 17.03
CA SER A 85 7.64 8.69 18.46
C SER A 85 6.39 8.85 19.34
N GLN A 86 5.33 9.46 18.83
CA GLN A 86 4.07 9.68 19.53
C GLN A 86 2.90 9.74 18.55
N VAL A 87 1.78 9.13 18.93
CA VAL A 87 0.48 9.24 18.23
C VAL A 87 -0.57 9.60 19.26
N ASP A 88 -1.14 10.80 19.14
CA ASP A 88 -2.26 11.24 19.97
C ASP A 88 -3.57 11.12 19.19
N LYS A 89 -4.65 10.79 19.89
CA LYS A 89 -5.98 10.81 19.29
C LYS A 89 -6.45 12.25 19.13
N LEU A 90 -6.70 12.67 17.89
CA LEU A 90 -7.27 13.99 17.60
C LEU A 90 -8.79 14.02 17.86
N LEU A 91 -9.49 12.92 17.56
CA LEU A 91 -10.93 12.72 17.77
C LEU A 91 -11.16 11.26 18.19
N GLY A 92 -12.03 11.02 19.18
CA GLY A 92 -12.29 9.70 19.78
C GLY A 92 -11.62 9.51 21.13
#